data_AF-A0A821C8Z5-F1
#
_entry.id   AF-A0A821C8Z5-F1
#
_cell.length_a   1.000
_cell.length_b   1.000
_cell.length_c   1.000
_cell.angle_alpha   90.00
_cell.angle_beta   90.00
_cell.angle_gamma   90.00
#
_symmetry.space_group_name_H-M   'P 1'
#
loop_
_entity.id
_entity.type
_entity.pdbx_description
1 polymer ?
#
loop_
_entity_poly.entity_id
_entity_poly.type
_entity_poly.pdbx_seq_one_letter_code
_entity_poly.pdbx_strand_id
1 'polypeptide(L)'
;MSTKFVESTHGKRQLCYKGYRYCLKCKNQNSSEYWSCVKCQAAATSYSDSTVIERGEHTHLPDETDKDILEMRQNLKRKAVEEFGPINIMIEEAFHAIDHQWQSKVIYSYIYC
;
A
#
# COMPACT_ATOMS: atom_id res chain seq x y z
N MET A 1 -10.39 -9.90 -4.76
CA MET A 1 -8.96 -9.57 -4.58
C MET A 1 -8.45 -8.94 -5.87
N SER A 2 -8.12 -7.64 -5.90
CA SER A 2 -7.69 -6.95 -7.13
C SER A 2 -6.16 -7.00 -7.25
N THR A 3 -5.67 -7.62 -8.32
CA THR A 3 -4.26 -7.59 -8.76
C THR A 3 -4.03 -6.40 -9.67
N LYS A 4 -2.99 -5.61 -9.42
CA LYS A 4 -2.61 -4.47 -10.30
C LYS A 4 -1.15 -4.56 -10.67
N PHE A 5 -0.86 -4.50 -11.98
CA PHE A 5 0.50 -4.38 -12.49
C PHE A 5 0.78 -2.92 -12.82
N VAL A 6 1.89 -2.39 -12.33
CA VAL A 6 2.28 -0.99 -12.49
C VAL A 6 3.71 -0.95 -13.00
N GLU A 7 4.00 -0.05 -13.93
CA GLU A 7 5.38 0.28 -14.29
C GLU A 7 5.83 1.50 -13.50
N SER A 8 6.97 1.37 -12.82
CA SER A 8 7.62 2.49 -12.17
C SER A 8 8.13 3.48 -13.22
N THR A 9 8.29 4.74 -12.85
CA THR A 9 8.90 5.81 -13.67
C THR A 9 10.28 5.45 -14.21
N HIS A 10 10.98 4.52 -13.55
CA HIS A 10 12.28 3.99 -13.98
C HIS A 10 12.18 2.71 -14.83
N GLY A 11 11.00 2.37 -15.37
CA GLY A 11 10.77 1.20 -16.22
C GLY A 11 10.77 -0.14 -15.49
N LYS A 12 10.79 -0.15 -14.14
CA LYS A 12 10.71 -1.39 -13.36
C LYS A 12 9.26 -1.80 -13.17
N ARG A 13 8.92 -3.02 -13.56
CA ARG A 13 7.59 -3.61 -13.35
C ARG A 13 7.36 -3.94 -11.87
N GLN A 14 6.20 -3.54 -11.37
CA GLN A 14 5.73 -3.78 -10.02
C GLN A 14 4.37 -4.49 -10.04
N LEU A 15 4.15 -5.33 -9.04
CA LEU A 15 2.88 -5.98 -8.77
C LEU A 15 2.35 -5.45 -7.43
N CYS A 16 1.12 -4.96 -7.43
CA CYS A 16 0.37 -4.63 -6.22
C CYS A 16 -0.68 -5.72 -6.00
N TYR A 17 -0.57 -6.43 -4.88
CA TYR A 17 -1.49 -7.52 -4.54
C TYR A 17 -1.72 -7.57 -3.03
N LYS A 18 -2.98 -7.65 -2.61
CA LYS A 18 -3.41 -7.64 -1.19
C LYS A 18 -2.79 -6.49 -0.36
N GLY A 19 -2.65 -5.33 -0.99
CA GLY A 19 -2.03 -4.16 -0.40
C GLY A 19 -0.50 -4.22 -0.28
N TYR A 20 0.17 -5.29 -0.72
CA TYR A 20 1.63 -5.38 -0.78
C TYR A 20 2.17 -5.03 -2.17
N ARG A 21 3.36 -4.43 -2.21
CA ARG A 21 4.10 -4.18 -3.46
C ARG A 21 5.24 -5.16 -3.63
N TYR A 22 5.37 -5.65 -4.86
CA TYR A 22 6.41 -6.57 -5.27
C TYR A 22 7.13 -6.03 -6.51
N CYS A 23 8.41 -6.31 -6.63
CA CYS A 23 9.23 -6.02 -7.81
C CYS A 23 9.46 -7.30 -8.63
N LEU A 24 9.39 -7.19 -9.94
CA LEU A 24 9.68 -8.30 -10.84
C LEU A 24 11.15 -8.72 -10.71
N LYS A 25 11.39 -10.02 -10.53
CA LYS A 25 12.74 -10.60 -10.44
C LYS A 25 13.08 -11.46 -11.64
N CYS A 26 12.13 -12.31 -12.06
CA CYS A 26 12.35 -13.22 -13.19
C CYS A 26 11.05 -13.45 -13.95
N LYS A 27 11.15 -13.67 -15.25
CA LYS A 27 10.06 -14.17 -16.10
C LYS A 27 10.45 -15.58 -16.54
N ASN A 28 9.61 -16.56 -16.24
CA ASN A 28 9.82 -17.93 -16.69
C ASN A 28 9.20 -18.15 -18.08
N GLN A 29 9.68 -19.17 -18.79
CA GLN A 29 9.17 -19.55 -20.10
C GLN A 29 7.71 -20.03 -20.06
N ASN A 30 7.25 -20.57 -18.93
CA ASN A 30 5.88 -21.04 -18.72
C ASN A 30 4.88 -19.91 -18.45
N SER A 31 5.15 -18.69 -18.92
CA SER A 31 4.31 -17.49 -18.70
C SER A 31 4.08 -17.12 -17.23
N SER A 32 4.88 -17.66 -16.30
CA SER A 32 4.84 -17.27 -14.89
C SER A 32 5.89 -16.20 -14.59
N GLU A 33 5.54 -15.20 -13.79
CA GLU A 33 6.43 -14.14 -13.37
C GLU A 33 6.69 -14.25 -11.86
N TYR A 34 7.96 -14.19 -11.47
CA TYR A 34 8.38 -14.25 -10.07
C TYR A 34 8.65 -12.85 -9.53
N TRP A 35 8.04 -12.55 -8.39
CA TRP A 35 8.03 -11.25 -7.75
C TRP A 35 8.54 -11.36 -6.32
N SER A 36 9.36 -10.40 -5.88
CA SER A 36 9.77 -10.29 -4.47
C SER A 36 9.16 -9.05 -3.85
N CYS A 37 8.74 -9.14 -2.59
CA CYS A 37 8.29 -7.98 -1.84
C CYS A 37 9.38 -6.90 -1.82
N VAL A 38 8.98 -5.63 -1.81
CA VAL A 38 9.90 -4.49 -1.79
C VAL A 38 10.52 -4.28 -0.40
N LYS A 39 9.84 -4.73 0.66
CA LYS A 39 10.22 -4.45 2.07
C LYS A 39 10.68 -5.68 2.86
N CYS A 40 10.38 -6.89 2.42
CA CYS A 40 10.78 -8.12 3.12
C CYS A 40 11.10 -9.28 2.17
N GLN A 41 11.29 -10.48 2.73
CA GLN A 41 11.66 -11.69 2.00
C GLN A 41 10.47 -12.44 1.38
N ALA A 42 9.22 -12.01 1.63
CA ALA A 42 8.04 -12.61 1.02
C ALA A 42 8.07 -12.46 -0.51
N ALA A 43 7.49 -13.43 -1.21
CA ALA A 43 7.48 -13.48 -2.66
C ALA A 43 6.10 -13.84 -3.20
N ALA A 44 5.91 -13.63 -4.50
CA ALA A 44 4.70 -14.02 -5.20
C ALA A 44 5.04 -14.53 -6.60
N THR A 45 4.24 -15.45 -7.12
CA THR A 45 4.29 -15.90 -8.51
C THR A 45 2.98 -15.54 -9.17
N SER A 46 3.01 -14.75 -10.24
CA SER A 46 1.82 -14.47 -11.05
C SER A 46 1.83 -15.30 -12.32
N TYR A 47 0.63 -15.63 -12.80
CA TYR A 47 0.41 -16.43 -14.01
C TYR A 47 -0.40 -15.63 -15.04
N SER A 48 -0.46 -16.11 -16.27
CA SER A 48 -1.16 -15.45 -17.38
C SER A 48 -2.68 -15.37 -17.19
N ASP A 49 -3.25 -16.26 -16.39
CA ASP A 49 -4.66 -16.28 -15.96
C ASP A 49 -4.96 -15.24 -14.85
N SER A 50 -4.00 -14.37 -14.53
CA SER A 50 -4.06 -13.40 -13.43
C SER A 50 -4.11 -14.02 -12.03
N THR A 51 -3.85 -15.33 -11.90
CA THR A 51 -3.68 -15.98 -10.60
C THR A 51 -2.36 -15.53 -9.99
N VAL A 52 -2.37 -15.24 -8.68
CA VAL A 52 -1.18 -14.88 -7.91
C VAL A 52 -1.07 -15.80 -6.69
N ILE A 53 0.06 -16.49 -6.59
CA ILE A 53 0.37 -17.38 -5.47
C ILE A 53 1.47 -16.73 -4.63
N GLU A 54 1.15 -16.42 -3.38
CA GLU A 54 2.11 -15.89 -2.41
C GLU A 54 2.98 -17.01 -1.83
N ARG A 55 4.23 -16.68 -1.53
CA ARG A 55 5.24 -17.57 -0.93
C ARG A 55 5.89 -16.86 0.24
N GLY A 56 5.76 -17.45 1.43
CA GLY A 56 6.22 -16.84 2.68
C GLY A 56 5.23 -15.83 3.25
N GLU A 57 5.48 -15.41 4.48
CA GLU A 57 4.65 -14.46 5.21
C GLU A 57 5.29 -13.08 5.24
N HIS A 58 4.47 -12.03 5.19
CA HIS A 58 4.95 -10.66 5.33
C HIS A 58 5.22 -10.34 6.79
N THR A 59 6.40 -9.78 7.05
CA THR A 59 6.79 -9.29 8.39
C THR A 59 6.49 -7.80 8.58
N HIS A 60 5.64 -7.22 7.72
CA HIS A 60 5.24 -5.83 7.77
C HIS A 60 3.79 -5.66 7.32
N LEU A 61 3.23 -4.51 7.66
CA LEU A 61 1.88 -4.13 7.25
C LEU A 61 1.81 -3.83 5.74
N PRO A 62 0.61 -3.95 5.13
CA PRO A 62 0.39 -3.58 3.72
C PRO A 62 0.76 -2.12 3.41
N ASP A 63 1.25 -1.89 2.18
CA ASP A 63 1.62 -0.59 1.62
C ASP A 63 0.43 0.31 1.26
N GLU A 64 -0.81 -0.17 1.33
CA GLU A 64 -1.97 0.73 1.23
C GLU A 64 -2.00 1.72 2.39
N THR A 65 -1.56 1.29 3.57
CA THR A 65 -1.34 2.20 4.71
C THR A 65 -0.22 3.20 4.40
N ASP A 66 0.80 2.84 3.62
CA ASP A 66 1.86 3.78 3.20
C ASP A 66 1.32 4.90 2.30
N LYS A 67 0.38 4.60 1.40
CA LYS A 67 -0.24 5.63 0.55
C LYS A 67 -1.06 6.62 1.37
N ASP A 68 -1.90 6.10 2.26
CA ASP A 68 -2.71 6.93 3.18
C ASP A 68 -1.77 7.78 4.08
N ILE A 69 -0.68 7.19 4.59
CA ILE A 69 0.34 7.90 5.38
C ILE A 69 1.07 8.95 4.54
N LEU A 70 1.44 8.64 3.30
CA LEU A 70 2.13 9.57 2.39
C LEU A 70 1.24 10.76 2.04
N GLU A 71 -0.03 10.51 1.72
CA GLU A 71 -1.01 11.54 1.44
C GLU A 71 -1.25 12.42 2.68
N MET A 72 -1.38 11.80 3.85
CA MET A 72 -1.53 12.55 5.10
C MET A 72 -0.30 13.40 5.41
N ARG A 73 0.90 12.89 5.19
CA ARG A 73 2.15 13.66 5.31
C ARG A 73 2.19 14.84 4.34
N GLN A 74 1.72 14.66 3.11
CA GLN A 74 1.65 15.74 2.13
C GLN A 74 0.62 16.80 2.53
N ASN A 75 -0.55 16.38 3.01
CA ASN A 75 -1.59 17.27 3.51
C ASN A 75 -1.14 18.08 4.73
N LEU A 76 -0.46 17.45 5.68
CA LEU A 76 0.13 18.13 6.83
C LEU A 76 1.19 19.14 6.41
N LYS A 77 2.09 18.77 5.48
CA LYS A 77 3.10 19.69 4.94
C LYS A 77 2.46 20.88 4.24
N ARG A 78 1.42 20.65 3.44
CA ARG A 78 0.68 21.71 2.74
C ARG A 78 0.02 22.65 3.74
N LYS A 79 -0.74 22.12 4.71
CA LYS A 79 -1.36 22.93 5.77
C LYS A 79 -0.33 23.74 6.56
N ALA A 80 0.79 23.14 6.95
CA ALA A 80 1.83 23.84 7.69
C ALA A 80 2.51 24.98 6.90
N VAL A 81 2.45 24.95 5.56
CA VAL A 81 3.00 26.00 4.69
C VAL A 81 1.95 27.06 4.34
N GLU A 82 0.69 26.66 4.16
CA GLU A 82 -0.39 27.53 3.64
C GLU A 82 -1.22 28.18 4.75
N GLU A 83 -1.39 27.51 5.89
CA GLU A 83 -2.20 28.01 7.00
C GLU A 83 -1.26 28.55 8.10
N PHE A 84 -1.33 29.85 8.41
CA PHE A 84 -0.57 30.47 9.52
C PHE A 84 -1.21 30.17 10.90
N GLY A 85 -1.66 28.93 11.10
CA GLY A 85 -2.23 28.44 12.35
C GLY A 85 -1.16 27.92 13.29
N PRO A 86 -1.40 27.92 14.62
CA PRO A 86 -0.47 27.33 15.56
C PRO A 86 -0.41 25.81 15.34
N ILE A 87 0.81 25.29 15.24
CA ILE A 87 1.13 23.90 14.83
C ILE A 87 0.38 22.85 15.67
N ASN A 88 0.12 23.13 16.95
CA ASN A 88 -0.59 22.23 17.85
C ASN A 88 -2.03 21.93 17.37
N ILE A 89 -2.75 22.92 16.85
CA ILE A 89 -4.13 22.74 16.38
C ILE A 89 -4.15 21.87 15.12
N MET A 90 -3.23 22.10 14.19
CA MET A 90 -3.13 21.29 12.96
C MET A 90 -2.80 19.82 13.24
N ILE A 91 -1.98 19.57 14.25
CA ILE A 91 -1.62 18.22 14.69
C ILE A 91 -2.83 17.53 15.30
N GLU A 92 -3.56 18.20 16.20
CA GLU A 92 -4.78 17.64 16.83
C GLU A 92 -5.85 17.31 15.80
N GLU A 93 -6.13 18.21 14.84
CA GLU A 93 -7.06 17.95 13.74
C GLU A 93 -6.68 16.72 12.91
N ALA A 94 -5.39 16.57 12.62
CA ALA A 94 -4.90 15.41 11.88
C ALA A 94 -5.08 14.11 12.68
N PHE A 95 -4.79 14.12 13.99
CA PHE A 95 -5.02 12.96 14.85
C PHE A 95 -6.51 12.59 14.92
N HIS A 96 -7.41 13.56 15.04
CA HIS A 96 -8.85 13.30 15.02
C HIS A 96 -9.33 12.73 13.67
N ALA A 97 -8.80 13.24 12.56
CA ALA A 97 -9.13 12.71 11.24
C ALA A 97 -8.68 11.25 11.05
N ILE A 98 -7.51 10.88 11.58
CA ILE A 98 -6.99 9.50 11.56
C ILE A 98 -7.91 8.56 12.36
N ASP A 99 -8.29 8.98 13.57
CA ASP A 99 -9.09 8.15 14.48
C ASP A 99 -10.48 7.86 13.89
N HIS A 100 -11.12 8.88 13.32
CA HIS A 100 -12.42 8.75 12.65
C HIS A 100 -12.37 7.84 11.40
N GLN A 101 -11.26 7.89 10.66
CA GLN A 101 -11.02 7.03 9.50
C GLN A 101 -10.77 5.56 9.90
N TRP A 102 -10.11 5.35 11.05
CA TRP A 102 -9.91 4.03 11.64
C TRP A 102 -11.23 3.40 12.13
N GLN A 103 -12.04 4.16 12.88
CA GLN A 103 -13.35 3.70 13.35
C GLN A 103 -14.27 3.31 12.18
N SER A 104 -14.25 4.08 11.09
CA SER A 104 -15.03 3.78 9.88
C SER A 104 -14.57 2.48 9.21
N LYS A 105 -13.26 2.23 9.08
CA LYS A 105 -12.73 1.00 8.49
C LYS A 105 -12.99 -0.25 9.37
N VAL A 106 -12.96 -0.10 10.70
CA VAL A 106 -13.27 -1.20 11.64
C VAL A 106 -14.76 -1.56 11.62
N ILE A 107 -15.66 -0.56 11.59
CA ILE A 107 -17.11 -0.81 11.53
C ILE A 107 -17.49 -1.55 10.23
N TYR A 108 -16.86 -1.21 9.10
CA TYR A 108 -17.09 -1.91 7.82
C TYR A 108 -16.57 -3.36 7.82
N SER A 109 -15.60 -3.75 8.65
CA SER A 109 -15.17 -5.15 8.73
C SER A 109 -16.08 -6.03 9.61
N TYR A 110 -16.86 -5.41 10.51
CA TYR A 110 -17.81 -6.13 11.37
C TYR A 110 -19.22 -6.27 10.79
N ILE A 111 -19.60 -5.42 9.83
CA ILE A 111 -20.94 -5.45 9.22
C ILE A 111 -21.04 -6.44 8.03
N TYR A 112 -19.91 -6.87 7.46
CA TYR A 112 -19.86 -7.79 6.30
C TYR A 112 -19.28 -9.18 6.61
N CYS A 113 -19.34 -9.64 7.87
CA CYS A 113 -19.07 -11.03 8.24
C CYS A 113 -20.37 -11.85 8.33
#